data_AF-A0A6N2CM69-F1
#
_entry.id   AF-A0A6N2CM69-F1
#
_cell.length_a   1.000
_cell.length_b   1.000
_cell.length_c   1.000
_cell.angle_alpha   90.00
_cell.angle_beta   90.00
_cell.angle_gamma   90.00
#
_symmetry.space_group_name_H-M   'P 1'
#
loop_
_entity.id
_entity.type
_entity.pdbx_description
1 polymer ?
#
loop_
_entity_poly.entity_id
_entity_poly.type
_entity_poly.pdbx_seq_one_letter_code
_entity_poly.pdbx_strand_id
1 'polypeptide(L)'
;MPKLLFLGDIVGRPGRTLVIERLPVLRQELGADFVIANAENAAGGAGITQKIALELLAAGIDAITLGDHVWDQKNFENEIDQLESVCR
;
A
#
# COMPACT_ATOMS: atom_id res chain seq x y z
N MET A 1 19.66 -5.63 14.07
CA MET A 1 19.31 -6.00 12.68
C MET A 1 17.96 -5.37 12.38
N PRO A 2 17.78 -4.70 11.22
CA PRO A 2 16.49 -4.11 10.87
C PRO A 2 15.43 -5.19 10.65
N LYS A 3 14.18 -4.89 11.00
CA LYS A 3 13.01 -5.76 10.86
C LYS A 3 12.07 -5.20 9.79
N LEU A 4 11.72 -6.05 8.84
CA LEU A 4 10.78 -5.75 7.77
C LEU A 4 9.44 -6.46 8.03
N LEU A 5 8.34 -5.72 8.00
CA LEU A 5 6.99 -6.25 7.89
C LEU A 5 6.55 -6.14 6.43
N PHE A 6 6.19 -7.26 5.82
CA PHE A 6 5.61 -7.29 4.48
C PHE A 6 4.15 -7.71 4.56
N LEU A 7 3.25 -6.89 4.03
CA LEU A 7 1.82 -7.19 3.90
C LEU A 7 1.54 -7.68 2.48
N GLY A 8 0.80 -8.79 2.38
CA GLY A 8 0.21 -9.21 1.11
C GLY A 8 -0.88 -8.24 0.65
N ASP A 9 -1.61 -8.65 -0.38
CA ASP A 9 -2.60 -7.84 -1.08
C ASP A 9 -3.58 -7.10 -0.17
N ILE A 10 -3.59 -5.78 -0.30
CA ILE A 10 -4.63 -4.93 0.26
C ILE A 10 -5.79 -4.91 -0.73
N VAL A 11 -6.88 -5.61 -0.38
CA VAL A 11 -8.04 -5.76 -1.26
C VAL A 11 -9.19 -4.82 -0.87
N GLY A 12 -9.49 -3.87 -1.75
CA GLY A 12 -10.66 -3.00 -1.67
C GLY A 12 -10.73 -2.14 -0.40
N ARG A 13 -11.93 -1.61 -0.11
CA ARG A 13 -12.17 -0.81 1.11
C ARG A 13 -11.89 -1.60 2.39
N PRO A 14 -12.34 -2.86 2.56
CA PRO A 14 -12.09 -3.59 3.81
C PRO A 14 -10.61 -3.76 4.13
N GLY A 15 -9.78 -4.11 3.14
CA GLY A 15 -8.33 -4.23 3.32
C GLY A 15 -7.70 -2.90 3.73
N ARG A 16 -8.06 -1.81 3.04
CA ARG A 16 -7.56 -0.47 3.38
C ARG A 16 -7.94 -0.05 4.80
N THR A 17 -9.21 -0.21 5.19
CA THR A 17 -9.68 0.13 6.54
C THR A 17 -8.91 -0.64 7.61
N LEU A 18 -8.75 -1.95 7.43
CA LEU A 18 -8.01 -2.78 8.39
C LEU A 18 -6.55 -2.33 8.53
N VAL A 19 -5.87 -2.09 7.41
CA VAL A 19 -4.47 -1.64 7.42
C VAL A 19 -4.33 -0.28 8.09
N ILE A 20 -5.16 0.70 7.72
CA ILE A 20 -5.11 2.05 8.29
C ILE A 20 -5.33 2.02 9.82
N GLU A 21 -6.27 1.21 10.29
CA GLU A 21 -6.59 1.13 11.72
C GLU A 21 -5.57 0.34 12.54
N ARG A 22 -4.97 -0.73 11.98
CA ARG A 22 -4.19 -1.70 12.75
C ARG A 22 -2.69 -1.60 12.56
N LEU A 23 -2.22 -1.05 11.43
CA LEU A 23 -0.79 -1.03 11.12
C LEU A 23 0.06 -0.30 12.18
N PRO A 24 -0.35 0.87 12.72
CA PRO A 24 0.47 1.55 13.73
C PRO A 24 0.73 0.69 14.98
N VAL A 25 -0.30 -0.04 15.43
CA VAL A 25 -0.20 -0.95 16.58
C VAL A 25 0.67 -2.16 16.23
N LEU A 26 0.43 -2.78 15.07
CA LEU A 26 1.18 -3.96 14.61
C LEU A 26 2.68 -3.65 14.42
N ARG A 27 3.01 -2.46 13.88
CA ARG A 27 4.38 -1.98 13.74
C ARG A 27 5.10 -1.92 15.08
N GLN A 28 4.42 -1.42 16.13
CA GLN A 28 4.96 -1.36 17.48
C GLN A 28 5.12 -2.76 18.11
N GLU A 29 4.11 -3.62 18.00
CA GLU A 29 4.12 -4.97 18.57
C GLU A 29 5.24 -5.85 17.99
N LEU A 30 5.47 -5.76 16.68
CA LEU A 30 6.51 -6.52 16.01
C LEU A 30 7.90 -5.85 16.09
N GLY A 31 7.93 -4.56 16.44
CA GLY A 31 9.10 -3.70 16.35
C GLY A 31 9.61 -3.60 14.92
N ALA A 32 8.70 -3.38 13.96
CA ALA A 32 9.06 -3.29 12.54
C ALA A 32 9.68 -1.92 12.23
N ASP A 33 10.89 -1.94 11.68
CA ASP A 33 11.62 -0.75 11.25
C ASP A 33 11.07 -0.24 9.91
N PHE A 34 10.68 -1.18 9.03
CA PHE A 34 10.09 -0.90 7.72
C PHE A 34 8.82 -1.73 7.49
N VAL A 35 7.87 -1.15 6.77
CA VAL A 35 6.61 -1.76 6.33
C VAL A 35 6.49 -1.63 4.82
N ILE A 36 6.34 -2.75 4.13
CA ILE A 36 6.03 -2.81 2.70
C ILE A 36 4.68 -3.50 2.53
N ALA A 37 3.88 -3.07 1.55
CA ALA A 37 2.61 -3.71 1.25
C ALA A 37 2.37 -3.82 -0.26
N ASN A 38 1.80 -4.95 -0.70
CA ASN A 38 1.20 -5.03 -2.03
C ASN A 38 -0.18 -4.36 -2.00
N ALA A 39 -0.41 -3.39 -2.89
CA ALA A 39 -1.67 -2.66 -2.99
C ALA A 39 -2.32 -2.74 -4.38
N GLU A 40 -1.99 -3.76 -5.19
CA GLU A 40 -2.50 -3.90 -6.55
C GLU A 40 -4.02 -4.09 -6.62
N ASN A 41 -4.68 -4.44 -5.51
CA ASN A 41 -6.12 -4.70 -5.43
C ASN A 41 -6.88 -3.64 -4.60
N ALA A 42 -6.24 -2.51 -4.29
CA ALA A 42 -6.74 -1.56 -3.30
C ALA A 42 -7.94 -0.71 -3.79
N ALA A 43 -8.04 -0.47 -5.10
CA ALA A 43 -9.13 0.28 -5.74
C ALA A 43 -10.27 -0.65 -6.16
N GLY A 44 -11.21 -0.93 -5.25
CA GLY A 44 -12.41 -1.70 -5.60
C GLY A 44 -12.14 -3.17 -5.98
N GLY A 45 -10.94 -3.69 -5.67
CA GLY A 45 -10.54 -5.07 -5.94
C GLY A 45 -9.57 -5.23 -7.11
N ALA A 46 -9.23 -4.19 -7.86
CA ALA A 46 -8.23 -4.21 -8.92
C ALA A 46 -7.66 -2.81 -9.20
N GLY A 47 -6.35 -2.69 -9.24
CA GLY A 47 -5.57 -1.46 -9.35
C GLY A 47 -5.54 -0.61 -8.09
N ILE A 48 -4.97 0.58 -8.25
CA ILE A 48 -4.78 1.59 -7.20
C ILE A 48 -4.95 2.99 -7.81
N THR A 49 -5.26 4.00 -7.00
CA THR A 49 -5.24 5.41 -7.42
C THR A 49 -4.23 6.19 -6.59
N GLN A 50 -3.75 7.35 -7.07
CA GLN A 50 -2.84 8.23 -6.31
C GLN A 50 -3.35 8.50 -4.90
N LYS A 51 -4.65 8.81 -4.78
CA LYS A 51 -5.29 9.06 -3.49
C LYS A 51 -5.15 7.87 -2.54
N ILE A 52 -5.37 6.65 -3.03
CA ILE A 52 -5.28 5.43 -2.22
C ILE A 52 -3.82 5.18 -1.80
N ALA A 53 -2.86 5.35 -2.72
CA ALA A 53 -1.45 5.19 -2.39
C ALA A 53 -1.04 6.16 -1.27
N LEU A 54 -1.41 7.44 -1.38
CA LEU A 54 -1.12 8.45 -0.35
C LEU A 54 -1.79 8.15 0.99
N GLU A 55 -3.04 7.65 0.99
CA GLU A 55 -3.73 7.20 2.20
C GLU A 55 -2.97 6.06 2.90
N LEU A 56 -2.48 5.08 2.14
CA LEU A 56 -1.74 3.93 2.65
C LEU A 56 -0.34 4.33 3.18
N LEU A 57 0.36 5.20 2.47
CA LEU A 57 1.65 5.74 2.92
C LEU A 57 1.48 6.54 4.22
N ALA A 58 0.45 7.38 4.31
CA ALA A 58 0.14 8.15 5.52
C ALA A 58 -0.21 7.26 6.73
N ALA A 59 -0.69 6.03 6.50
CA ALA A 59 -0.94 5.06 7.55
C ALA A 59 0.33 4.38 8.12
N GLY A 60 1.50 4.66 7.53
CA GLY A 60 2.79 4.14 7.98
C GLY A 60 3.33 2.98 7.16
N ILE A 61 2.82 2.75 5.95
CA ILE A 61 3.50 1.95 4.93
C ILE A 61 4.65 2.78 4.36
N ASP A 62 5.86 2.23 4.36
CA ASP A 62 7.06 2.94 3.90
C ASP A 62 7.27 2.77 2.39
N ALA A 63 6.84 1.64 1.80
CA ALA A 63 6.80 1.44 0.35
C ALA A 63 5.65 0.53 -0.09
N ILE A 64 5.16 0.76 -1.31
CA ILE A 64 4.08 -0.01 -1.93
C ILE A 64 4.63 -0.74 -3.15
N THR A 65 4.31 -2.03 -3.25
CA THR A 65 4.50 -2.80 -4.48
C THR A 65 3.15 -3.00 -5.18
N LEU A 66 3.20 -3.20 -6.49
CA LEU A 66 2.04 -3.52 -7.30
C LEU A 66 2.24 -4.88 -8.00
N GLY A 67 1.37 -5.22 -8.94
CA GLY A 67 1.41 -6.46 -9.69
C GLY A 67 0.74 -6.33 -11.05
N ASP A 68 0.00 -7.35 -11.48
CA ASP A 68 -0.61 -7.38 -12.81
C ASP A 68 -1.77 -6.38 -12.95
N HIS A 69 -2.44 -6.00 -11.85
CA HIS A 69 -3.54 -5.03 -11.85
C HIS A 69 -3.11 -3.56 -11.83
N VAL A 70 -1.81 -3.25 -11.92
CA VAL A 70 -1.25 -1.90 -11.80
C VAL A 70 -1.94 -0.84 -12.69
N TRP A 71 -2.43 -1.20 -13.88
CA TRP A 71 -3.00 -0.25 -14.85
C TRP A 71 -4.52 -0.25 -14.93
N ASP A 72 -5.21 -0.91 -14.00
CA ASP A 72 -6.67 -1.09 -14.08
C ASP A 72 -7.47 0.18 -13.71
N GLN A 73 -6.82 1.15 -13.06
CA GLN A 73 -7.41 2.46 -12.76
C GLN A 73 -6.99 3.49 -13.81
N LYS A 74 -7.99 4.20 -14.35
CA LYS A 74 -7.77 5.25 -15.36
C LYS A 74 -6.81 6.32 -14.83
N ASN A 75 -5.89 6.75 -15.68
CA ASN A 75 -4.88 7.77 -15.44
C ASN A 75 -3.77 7.38 -14.47
N PHE A 76 -3.79 6.19 -13.86
CA PHE A 76 -2.76 5.81 -12.91
C PHE A 76 -1.35 5.76 -13.54
N GLU A 77 -1.27 5.50 -14.85
CA GLU A 77 -0.05 5.57 -15.64
C GLU A 77 0.64 6.95 -15.61
N ASN A 78 -0.11 8.03 -15.39
CA ASN A 78 0.44 9.38 -15.24
C ASN A 78 0.62 9.79 -13.77
N GLU A 79 -0.06 9.09 -12.85
CA GLU A 79 -0.01 9.37 -11.42
C GLU A 79 1.20 8.69 -10.75
N ILE A 80 1.59 7.50 -11.22
CA ILE A 80 2.63 6.69 -10.60
C ILE A 80 4.00 7.38 -10.57
N ASP A 81 4.32 8.20 -11.58
CA ASP A 81 5.59 8.95 -11.66
C ASP A 81 5.74 9.99 -10.54
N GLN A 82 4.65 10.35 -9.87
CA GLN A 82 4.64 11.29 -8.74
C GLN A 82 4.77 10.59 -7.38
N LEU A 83 4.85 9.26 -7.37
CA LEU A 83 4.80 8.42 -6.16
C LEU A 83 6.13 7.69 -5.96
N GLU A 84 7.12 8.37 -5.38
CA GLU A 84 8.49 7.84 -5.18
C GLU A 84 8.52 6.51 -4.40
N SER A 85 7.59 6.30 -3.48
CA SER A 85 7.48 5.10 -2.64
C SER A 85 6.58 4.00 -3.24
N VAL A 86 6.20 4.10 -4.51
CA VAL A 86 5.37 3.10 -5.21
C VAL A 86 6.17 2.48 -6.35
N CYS A 87 6.30 1.16 -6.32
CA CYS A 87 7.07 0.39 -7.30
C CYS A 87 6.16 -0.61 -8.04
N ARG A 88 6.34 -0.70 -9.35
CA ARG A 88 5.76 -1.74 -10.22
C ARG A 88 6.80 -2.82 -10.49
#